data_AF-A0A7X9D1U4-F1
#
_entry.id   AF-A0A7X9D1U4-F1
#
_cell.length_a   1.000
_cell.length_b   1.000
_cell.length_c   1.000
_cell.angle_alpha   90.00
_cell.angle_beta   90.00
_cell.angle_gamma   90.00
#
_symmetry.space_group_name_H-M   'P 1'
#
loop_
_entity.id
_entity.type
_entity.pdbx_description
1 polymer ?
#
loop_
_entity_poly.entity_id
_entity_poly.type
_entity_poly.pdbx_seq_one_letter_code
_entity_poly.pdbx_strand_id
1 'polypeptide(L)' 'MTLEICVLSVFLLWSFLKTASYGKWSWNNKDRLGSVMVFIVAFVSLVLPLYLLISR' A
#
# COMPACT_ATOMS: atom_id res chain seq x y z
N MET A 1 15.57 8.77 14.24
CA MET A 1 15.45 7.31 13.99
C MET A 1 14.09 6.74 14.41
N THR A 2 13.74 6.57 15.68
CA THR A 2 12.47 5.88 16.06
C THR A 2 11.19 6.65 15.71
N LEU A 3 11.15 7.97 15.91
CA LEU A 3 9.97 8.77 15.55
C LEU A 3 9.70 8.81 14.04
N GLU A 4 10.75 8.88 13.22
CA GLU A 4 10.64 8.93 11.76
C GLU A 4 10.06 7.62 11.20
N ILE A 5 10.51 6.49 11.73
CA ILE A 5 10.01 5.15 11.36
C ILE A 5 8.55 4.97 11.79
N CYS A 6 8.17 5.46 12.97
CA CYS A 6 6.78 5.44 13.42
C CYS A 6 5.88 6.28 12.50
N VAL A 7 6.27 7.51 12.16
CA VAL A 7 5.49 8.38 11.27
C VAL A 7 5.34 7.76 9.88
N LEU A 8 6.44 7.24 9.31
CA LEU A 8 6.41 6.54 8.03
C LEU A 8 5.50 5.31 8.06
N SER A 9 5.57 4.50 9.13
CA SER A 9 4.74 3.31 9.27
C SER A 9 3.25 3.64 9.30
N VAL A 10 2.86 4.71 10.01
CA VAL A 10 1.46 5.18 10.04
C VAL A 10 0.99 5.65 8.67
N PHE A 11 1.82 6.41 7.94
CA PHE A 11 1.50 6.85 6.59
C PHE A 11 1.41 5.67 5.60
N LEU A 12 2.31 4.69 5.69
CA LEU A 12 2.26 3.47 4.88
C LEU A 12 0.98 2.68 5.16
N LEU A 13 0.64 2.45 6.43
CA LEU A 13 -0.57 1.72 6.80
C LEU A 13 -1.83 2.43 6.28
N TRP A 14 -1.87 3.75 6.45
CA TRP A 14 -2.99 4.58 6.00
C TRP A 14 -3.16 4.55 4.48
N SER A 15 -2.04 4.69 3.75
CA SER A 15 -2.03 4.60 2.29
C SER A 15 -2.47 3.22 1.80
N PHE A 16 -2.00 2.15 2.46
CA PHE A 16 -2.39 0.79 2.17
C PHE A 16 -3.89 0.56 2.37
N LEU A 17 -4.46 1.01 3.50
CA LEU A 17 -5.89 0.91 3.79
C LEU A 17 -6.73 1.63 2.73
N LYS A 18 -6.34 2.84 2.33
CA LYS A 18 -7.02 3.58 1.25
C LYS A 18 -6.95 2.83 -0.08
N THR A 19 -5.78 2.32 -0.42
CA THR A 19 -5.55 1.65 -1.70
C THR A 19 -6.26 0.30 -1.77
N ALA A 20 -6.26 -0.47 -0.68
CA ALA A 20 -7.00 -1.73 -0.57
C ALA A 20 -8.52 -1.50 -0.63
N SER A 21 -9.03 -0.42 -0.02
CA SER A 21 -10.44 -0.03 -0.13
C SER A 21 -10.82 0.31 -1.58
N TYR A 22 -9.96 1.04 -2.29
CA TYR A 22 -10.13 1.31 -3.73
C TYR A 22 -10.08 0.05 -4.58
N GLY A 23 -9.15 -0.86 -4.30
CA GLY A 23 -9.07 -2.16 -4.98
C GLY A 23 -10.34 -2.97 -4.80
N LYS A 24 -10.88 -3.03 -3.57
CA LYS A 24 -12.14 -3.71 -3.26
C LYS A 24 -13.34 -3.08 -3.97
N TRP A 25 -13.41 -1.75 -4.01
CA TRP A 25 -14.46 -1.02 -4.75
C TRP A 25 -14.39 -1.29 -6.26
N SER A 26 -13.18 -1.25 -6.84
CA SER A 26 -12.94 -1.54 -8.25
C SER A 26 -13.30 -2.98 -8.64
N TRP A 27 -13.06 -3.96 -7.74
CA TRP A 27 -13.46 -5.35 -7.95
C TRP A 27 -14.99 -5.49 -8.03
N ASN A 28 -15.70 -4.76 -7.16
CA ASN A 28 -17.16 -4.76 -7.13
C ASN A 28 -17.77 -4.09 -8.38
N ASN A 29 -17.04 -3.18 -9.02
CA ASN A 29 -17.50 -2.45 -10.21
C ASN A 29 -17.24 -3.20 -11.54
N LYS A 30 -16.99 -4.52 -11.51
CA LYS A 30 -16.64 -5.40 -12.64
C LYS A 30 -15.29 -5.11 -13.33
N ASP A 31 -14.56 -4.08 -12.96
CA ASP A 31 -13.21 -3.78 -13.47
C ASP A 31 -12.13 -4.62 -12.79
N ARG A 32 -12.17 -5.94 -13.02
CA ARG A 32 -11.29 -6.92 -12.37
C ARG A 32 -9.80 -6.67 -12.64
N LEU A 33 -9.44 -6.27 -13.86
CA LEU A 33 -8.05 -5.97 -14.22
C LEU A 33 -7.52 -4.72 -13.52
N GLY A 34 -8.35 -3.68 -13.41
CA GLY A 34 -8.02 -2.47 -12.67
C GLY A 34 -7.83 -2.74 -11.19
N SER A 35 -8.71 -3.56 -10.59
CA SER A 35 -8.60 -3.95 -9.19
C SER A 35 -7.32 -4.71 -8.88
N VAL A 36 -6.92 -5.65 -9.74
CA VAL A 36 -5.67 -6.41 -9.58
C VAL A 36 -4.45 -5.48 -9.65
N MET A 37 -4.43 -4.56 -10.60
CA MET A 37 -3.37 -3.53 -10.71
C MET A 37 -3.29 -2.68 -9.44
N VAL A 38 -4.43 -2.22 -8.90
CA VAL A 38 -4.47 -1.44 -7.65
C VAL A 38 -3.95 -2.25 -6.47
N PHE A 39 -4.26 -3.54 -6.40
CA PHE A 39 -3.72 -4.43 -5.36
C PHE A 39 -2.21 -4.61 -5.47
N ILE A 40 -1.69 -4.78 -6.68
CA ILE A 40 -0.24 -4.88 -6.94
C ILE A 40 0.45 -3.57 -6.53
N VAL A 41 -0.09 -2.42 -6.93
CA VAL A 41 0.45 -1.10 -6.54
C VAL A 41 0.43 -0.92 -5.02
N ALA A 42 -0.67 -1.29 -4.35
CA ALA A 42 -0.76 -1.26 -2.89
C ALA A 42 0.35 -2.09 -2.23
N PHE A 43 0.61 -3.28 -2.77
CA PHE A 43 1.63 -4.19 -2.27
C PHE A 43 3.04 -3.64 -2.49
N VAL A 44 3.35 -3.14 -3.70
CA VAL A 44 4.65 -2.55 -4.03
C VAL A 44 4.91 -1.30 -3.20
N SER A 45 3.92 -0.43 -3.03
CA SER A 45 4.04 0.77 -2.18
C SER A 45 4.29 0.48 -0.71
N LEU A 46 4.06 -0.76 -0.25
CA LEU A 46 4.35 -1.18 1.13
C LEU A 46 5.71 -1.91 1.20
N VAL A 47 5.96 -2.84 0.28
CA VAL A 47 7.18 -3.66 0.27
C VAL A 47 8.43 -2.84 -0.06
N LEU A 48 8.37 -1.95 -1.05
CA LEU A 48 9.54 -1.17 -1.49
C LEU A 48 10.14 -0.30 -0.37
N PRO A 49 9.34 0.54 0.33
CA PRO A 49 9.85 1.31 1.46
C PRO A 49 10.29 0.44 2.64
N LEU A 50 9.60 -0.66 2.94
CA LEU A 50 10.04 -1.60 4.00
C LEU A 50 11.41 -2.21 3.67
N TYR A 51 11.65 -2.57 2.41
CA TYR A 51 12.92 -3.14 1.98
C TYR A 51 14.06 -2.12 2.08
N LEU A 52 13.81 -0.86 1.71
CA LEU A 52 14.77 0.22 1.91
C LEU A 52 15.07 0.48 3.39
N LEU A 53 14.08 0.30 4.26
CA LEU A 53 14.22 0.49 5.70
C LEU A 53 15.03 -0.64 6.35
N ILE A 54 14.86 -1.89 5.90
CA ILE A 54 15.60 -3.05 6.41
C ILE A 54 17.03 -3.15 5.86
N SER A 55 17.25 -2.68 4.63
CA SER A 55 18.53 -2.77 3.92
C SER A 55 19.48 -1.60 4.22
N ARG A 56 19.06 -0.67 5.08
CA ARG A 56 19.86 0.45 5.59
C ARG A 56 20.53 0.08 6.90
#